data_AF-A0AAQ1GAV3-F1
#
_entry.id   AF-A0AAQ1GAV3-F1
#
_cell.length_a   1.000
_cell.length_b   1.000
_cell.length_c   1.000
_cell.angle_alpha   90.00
_cell.angle_beta   90.00
_cell.angle_gamma   90.00
#
_symmetry.space_group_name_H-M   'P 1'
#
loop_
_entity.id
_entity.type
_entity.pdbx_description
1 polymer ?
#
loop_
_entity_poly.entity_id
_entity_poly.type
_entity_poly.pdbx_seq_one_letter_code
_entity_poly.pdbx_strand_id
1 'polypeptide(L)'
;MMLLDSVHERAGLFAWRDTNRQVLDWNIEKVNVTVRAAVKSIQLAEVGVEHCNQFALFDPEARQWHLVDLPPDTTVFGKGAAR
;
A
#
# COMPACT_ATOMS: atom_id res chain seq x y z
N MET A 1 15.27 1.49 6.90
CA MET A 1 14.53 2.77 6.99
C MET A 1 14.21 3.38 5.62
N MET A 2 15.09 3.28 4.61
CA MET A 2 14.95 3.92 3.28
C MET A 2 13.85 3.38 2.34
N LEU A 3 13.41 2.11 2.50
CA LEU A 3 12.42 1.52 1.59
C LEU A 3 11.01 2.13 1.75
N LEU A 4 10.62 2.46 2.98
CA LEU A 4 9.32 3.07 3.24
C LEU A 4 9.27 4.49 2.69
N ASP A 5 10.35 5.27 2.83
CA ASP A 5 10.45 6.60 2.25
C ASP A 5 10.33 6.54 0.71
N SER A 6 11.10 5.65 0.07
CA SER A 6 11.06 5.53 -1.40
C SER A 6 9.73 5.03 -1.94
N VAL A 7 9.01 4.17 -1.21
CA VAL A 7 7.67 3.73 -1.61
C VAL A 7 6.68 4.89 -1.56
N HIS A 8 6.69 5.69 -0.49
CA HIS A 8 5.78 6.82 -0.35
C HIS A 8 6.13 7.98 -1.30
N GLU A 9 7.41 8.29 -1.52
CA GLU A 9 7.83 9.31 -2.50
C GLU A 9 7.38 8.95 -3.91
N ARG A 10 7.53 7.68 -4.33
CA ARG A 10 7.04 7.21 -5.64
C ARG A 10 5.51 7.22 -5.75
N ALA A 11 4.81 7.14 -4.61
CA ALA A 11 3.36 7.35 -4.56
C ALA A 11 2.96 8.84 -4.60
N GLY A 12 3.92 9.77 -4.56
CA GLY A 12 3.68 11.21 -4.43
C GLY A 12 3.34 11.66 -3.00
N LEU A 13 3.49 10.78 -2.01
CA LEU A 13 3.14 11.00 -0.60
C LEU A 13 4.35 11.51 0.19
N PHE A 14 4.81 12.72 -0.13
CA PHE A 14 5.99 13.30 0.54
C PHE A 14 5.76 13.62 2.03
N ALA A 15 4.51 13.86 2.44
CA ALA A 15 4.13 14.13 3.83
C ALA A 15 3.73 12.86 4.62
N TRP A 16 4.02 11.65 4.10
CA TRP A 16 3.48 10.40 4.65
C TRP A 16 3.81 10.17 6.13
N ARG A 17 4.95 10.67 6.61
CA ARG A 17 5.36 10.54 8.02
C ARG A 17 4.44 11.31 8.95
N ASP A 18 4.01 12.50 8.52
CA ASP A 18 3.06 13.33 9.27
C ASP A 18 1.65 12.74 9.17
N THR A 19 1.23 12.27 8.00
CA THR A 19 -0.03 11.54 7.83
C THR A 19 -0.06 10.29 8.72
N ASN A 20 1.01 9.51 8.76
CA ASN A 20 1.09 8.31 9.62
C ASN A 20 1.06 8.67 11.10
N ARG A 21 1.76 9.73 11.53
CA ARG A 21 1.68 10.22 12.92
C ARG A 21 0.24 10.59 13.27
N GLN A 22 -0.45 11.32 12.40
CA GLN A 22 -1.85 11.68 12.62
C GLN A 22 -2.75 10.44 12.70
N VAL A 23 -2.53 9.42 11.86
CA VAL A 23 -3.29 8.17 11.89
C VAL A 23 -3.08 7.42 13.21
N LEU A 24 -1.87 7.43 13.78
CA LEU A 24 -1.61 6.82 15.09
C LEU A 24 -2.38 7.48 16.24
N ASP A 25 -2.75 8.75 16.08
CA ASP A 25 -3.55 9.51 17.04
C ASP A 25 -5.07 9.32 16.83
N TRP A 26 -5.49 8.57 15.81
CA TRP A 26 -6.92 8.35 15.54
C TRP A 26 -7.53 7.41 16.57
N ASN A 27 -8.79 7.69 16.91
CA ASN A 27 -9.59 6.72 17.65
C ASN A 27 -9.89 5.48 16.79
N ILE A 28 -10.18 4.36 17.46
CA ILE A 28 -10.41 3.07 16.80
C ILE A 28 -11.61 3.09 15.83
N GLU A 29 -12.61 3.94 16.10
CA GLU A 29 -13.77 4.09 15.21
C GLU A 29 -13.36 4.66 13.85
N LYS A 30 -12.57 5.74 13.85
CA LYS A 30 -12.06 6.37 12.63
C LYS A 30 -11.15 5.44 11.85
N VAL A 31 -10.30 4.68 12.54
CA VAL A 31 -9.48 3.63 11.91
C VAL A 31 -10.38 2.60 11.22
N ASN A 32 -11.37 2.07 11.94
CA ASN A 32 -12.29 1.06 11.41
C ASN A 32 -13.10 1.55 10.21
N VAL A 33 -13.59 2.79 10.25
CA VAL A 33 -14.30 3.42 9.11
C VAL A 33 -13.38 3.51 7.89
N THR A 34 -12.13 3.92 8.09
CA THR A 34 -11.16 4.09 7.02
C THR A 34 -10.75 2.76 6.40
N VAL A 35 -10.44 1.76 7.23
CA VAL A 35 -10.13 0.39 6.76
C VAL A 35 -11.30 -0.19 5.98
N ARG A 36 -12.54 -0.05 6.48
CA ARG A 36 -13.73 -0.51 5.75
C ARG A 36 -13.91 0.20 4.42
N ALA A 37 -13.63 1.51 4.36
CA ALA A 37 -13.71 2.26 3.11
C ALA A 37 -12.65 1.77 2.10
N ALA A 38 -11.41 1.55 2.54
CA ALA A 38 -10.33 1.02 1.71
C ALA A 38 -10.69 -0.37 1.14
N VAL A 39 -11.12 -1.30 2.00
CA VAL A 39 -11.48 -2.67 1.59
C VAL A 39 -12.68 -2.68 0.63
N LYS A 40 -13.63 -1.75 0.78
CA LYS A 40 -14.77 -1.64 -0.14
C LYS A 40 -14.41 -1.00 -1.48
N SER A 41 -13.36 -0.18 -1.55
CA SER A 41 -12.99 0.54 -2.76
C SER A 41 -11.97 -0.20 -3.62
N ILE A 42 -11.30 -1.23 -3.09
CA ILE A 42 -10.35 -2.01 -3.87
C ILE A 42 -11.08 -2.88 -4.91
N GLN A 43 -10.55 -2.89 -6.12
CA GLN A 43 -10.98 -3.82 -7.17
C GLN A 43 -10.09 -5.05 -7.10
N LEU A 44 -10.70 -6.23 -7.02
CA LEU A 44 -9.99 -7.50 -6.98
C LEU A 44 -9.98 -8.13 -8.38
N ALA A 45 -8.83 -8.67 -8.75
CA ALA A 45 -8.65 -9.48 -9.95
C ALA A 45 -7.82 -10.72 -9.61
N GLU A 46 -8.16 -11.85 -10.23
CA GLU A 46 -7.33 -13.05 -10.16
C GLU A 46 -6.24 -12.96 -11.24
N VAL A 47 -4.99 -12.86 -10.79
CA VAL A 47 -3.81 -12.81 -11.66
C VAL A 47 -2.71 -13.68 -11.07
N GLY A 48 -1.87 -14.26 -11.94
CA GLY A 48 -0.66 -14.94 -11.52
C GLY A 48 0.29 -13.98 -10.80
N VAL A 49 1.02 -14.47 -9.80
CA VAL A 49 1.96 -13.66 -8.99
C VAL A 49 3.04 -13.00 -9.85
N GLU A 50 3.39 -13.61 -10.98
CA GLU A 50 4.30 -13.07 -12.00
C GLU A 50 3.81 -11.77 -12.63
N HIS A 51 2.51 -11.49 -12.56
CA HIS A 51 1.91 -10.25 -13.06
C HIS A 51 1.81 -9.17 -11.97
N CYS A 52 2.09 -9.50 -10.71
CA CYS A 52 2.10 -8.55 -9.61
C CYS A 52 3.43 -7.79 -9.55
N ASN A 53 3.53 -6.71 -10.31
CA ASN A 53 4.72 -5.84 -10.38
C ASN A 53 4.58 -4.52 -9.60
N GLN A 54 3.50 -4.34 -8.84
CA GLN A 54 3.20 -3.12 -8.09
C GLN A 54 2.69 -3.41 -6.67
N PHE A 55 2.92 -2.50 -5.74
CA PHE A 55 2.24 -2.42 -4.45
C PHE A 55 1.03 -1.49 -4.54
N ALA A 56 -0.08 -1.87 -3.92
CA ALA A 56 -1.20 -0.98 -3.66
C ALA A 56 -1.06 -0.36 -2.26
N LEU A 57 -0.98 0.97 -2.20
CA LEU A 57 -0.89 1.74 -0.96
C LEU A 57 -2.15 2.62 -0.83
N PHE A 58 -2.87 2.48 0.27
CA PHE A 58 -4.05 3.32 0.52
C PHE A 58 -3.65 4.59 1.27
N ASP A 59 -3.97 5.75 0.71
CA ASP A 59 -3.86 7.04 1.39
C ASP A 59 -5.14 7.31 2.21
N PRO A 60 -5.07 7.29 3.55
CA PRO A 60 -6.23 7.51 4.40
C PRO A 60 -6.70 8.97 4.44
N GLU A 61 -5.87 9.93 4.03
CA GLU A 61 -6.19 11.36 3.96
C GLU A 61 -7.02 11.67 2.72
N ALA A 62 -6.53 11.27 1.53
CA ALA A 62 -7.25 11.44 0.27
C ALA A 62 -8.27 10.33 -0.03
N ARG A 63 -8.28 9.24 0.76
CA ARG A 63 -9.12 8.04 0.58
C ARG A 63 -9.00 7.39 -0.80
N GLN A 64 -7.77 7.30 -1.32
CA GLN A 64 -7.48 6.78 -2.65
C GLN A 64 -6.36 5.74 -2.62
N TRP A 65 -6.33 4.89 -3.64
CA TRP A 65 -5.29 3.90 -3.83
C TRP A 65 -4.19 4.45 -4.74
N HIS A 66 -2.93 4.28 -4.33
CA HIS A 66 -1.74 4.55 -5.11
C HIS A 66 -1.11 3.21 -5.53
N LEU A 67 -0.87 3.04 -6.82
CA LEU A 67 -0.14 1.88 -7.35
C LEU A 67 1.33 2.28 -7.53
N VAL A 68 2.23 1.56 -6.87
CA VAL A 68 3.65 1.88 -6.82
C VAL A 68 4.47 0.70 -7.31
N ASP A 69 5.31 0.90 -8.33
CA ASP A 69 6.12 -0.17 -8.89
C ASP A 69 7.00 -0.87 -7.83
N LEU A 70 7.12 -2.19 -7.93
CA LEU A 70 8.09 -2.95 -7.14
C LEU A 70 9.51 -2.47 -7.50
N PRO A 71 10.40 -2.28 -6.51
CA PRO A 71 11.82 -2.14 -6.79
C PRO A 71 12.33 -3.30 -7.66
N PRO A 72 13.29 -3.08 -8.57
CA PRO A 72 13.82 -4.13 -9.44
C PRO A 72 14.44 -5.33 -8.67
N ASP A 73 14.86 -5.12 -7.40
CA ASP A 73 15.46 -6.16 -6.55
C ASP A 73 14.47 -6.93 -5.65
N THR A 74 13.15 -6.69 -5.76
CA THR A 74 12.14 -7.41 -4.95
C THR A 74 11.87 -8.82 -5.50
N THR A 75 12.89 -9.68 -5.48
CA THR A 75 12.82 -11.11 -5.85
C THR A 75 11.99 -11.97 -4.87
N VAL A 76 11.18 -11.36 -4.00
CA VAL A 76 10.68 -12.02 -2.77
C VAL A 76 9.41 -12.85 -2.99
N PHE A 77 8.67 -12.68 -4.10
CA PHE A 77 7.43 -13.42 -4.33
C PHE A 77 7.51 -14.55 -5.38
N GLY A 78 8.71 -14.88 -5.87
CA GLY A 78 8.91 -15.74 -7.04
C GLY A 78 9.45 -17.15 -6.80
N LYS A 79 9.26 -17.77 -5.62
CA LYS A 79 9.53 -19.21 -5.43
C LYS A 79 8.43 -19.92 -4.65
N GLY A 80 7.23 -19.94 -5.23
CA GLY A 80 6.33 -21.07 -5.05
C GLY A 80 6.88 -22.24 -5.87
N ALA A 81 7.48 -23.22 -5.20
CA ALA A 81 7.94 -24.44 -5.83
C ALA A 81 6.75 -25.13 -6.51
N ALA A 82 6.84 -25.30 -7.82
CA ALA A 82 6.07 -26.32 -8.51
C ALA A 82 6.45 -27.69 -7.93
N ARG A 83 5.49 -28.36 -7.30
CA ARG A 83 5.40 -29.81 -7.20
C ARG A 83 3.95 -30.22 -7.26
#